data_AF-A0A401U8K7-F1
#
_entry.id   AF-A0A401U8K7-F1
#
_cell.length_a   1.000
_cell.length_b   1.000
_cell.length_c   1.000
_cell.angle_alpha   90.00
_cell.angle_beta   90.00
_cell.angle_gamma   90.00
#
_symmetry.space_group_name_H-M   'P 1'
#
loop_
_entity.id
_entity.type
_entity.pdbx_description
1 polymer ?
#
loop_
_entity_poly.entity_id
_entity_poly.type
_entity_poly.pdbx_seq_one_letter_code
_entity_poly.pdbx_strand_id
1 'polypeptide(L)'
;MKGIILSISCLLWLNIAGAQVNEEDLIKNVVNNAYVEGIQNSGSIEDIRKGFHPSFNMLRFMENDVKPYAIEEWIAAIEKRKAEAKPDSKPIRTEAKFLYVDVTGTAATVKLELYREGKKTFTDYIVLYKFTEGWRIVSKTYYRHP
;
A
#
# COMPACT_ATOMS: atom_id res chain seq x y z
N MET A 1 -43.51 -56.21 -3.80
CA MET A 1 -42.32 -56.25 -2.94
C MET A 1 -41.26 -55.36 -3.57
N LYS A 2 -40.95 -54.22 -2.92
CA LYS A 2 -40.10 -53.15 -3.45
C LYS A 2 -38.63 -53.50 -3.18
N GLY A 3 -37.84 -53.68 -4.23
CA GLY A 3 -36.38 -53.82 -4.15
C GLY A 3 -35.73 -52.43 -4.14
N ILE A 4 -34.89 -52.21 -3.14
CA ILE A 4 -34.16 -50.97 -2.87
C ILE A 4 -33.04 -50.80 -3.92
N ILE A 5 -33.08 -49.71 -4.69
CA ILE A 5 -31.91 -49.24 -5.46
C ILE A 5 -31.25 -48.16 -4.62
N LEU A 6 -30.12 -48.52 -3.99
CA LEU A 6 -29.26 -47.60 -3.26
C LEU A 6 -28.47 -46.76 -4.28
N SER A 7 -29.01 -45.59 -4.66
CA SER A 7 -28.26 -44.63 -5.47
C SER A 7 -27.22 -43.93 -4.60
N ILE A 8 -25.95 -44.27 -4.81
CA ILE A 8 -24.80 -43.54 -4.29
C ILE A 8 -24.75 -42.21 -5.06
N SER A 9 -25.39 -41.18 -4.51
CA SER A 9 -25.20 -39.80 -4.96
C SER A 9 -23.90 -39.30 -4.36
N CYS A 10 -22.79 -39.57 -5.06
CA CYS A 10 -21.53 -38.89 -4.84
C CYS A 10 -21.71 -37.46 -5.34
N LEU A 11 -22.17 -36.57 -4.48
CA LEU A 11 -22.14 -35.12 -4.71
C LEU A 11 -20.68 -34.73 -4.85
N LEU A 12 -20.19 -34.67 -6.09
CA LEU A 12 -18.99 -33.95 -6.47
C LEU A 12 -19.22 -32.49 -6.11
N TRP A 13 -18.70 -32.09 -4.95
CA TRP A 13 -18.48 -30.68 -4.66
C TRP A 13 -17.47 -30.20 -5.69
N LEU A 14 -18.00 -29.57 -6.75
CA LEU A 14 -17.23 -28.71 -7.64
C LEU A 14 -16.54 -27.70 -6.74
N ASN A 15 -15.26 -27.93 -6.46
CA ASN A 15 -14.37 -26.92 -5.93
C ASN A 15 -14.29 -25.86 -7.03
N ILE A 16 -15.18 -24.88 -6.96
CA ILE A 16 -14.97 -23.60 -7.62
C ILE A 16 -13.82 -22.98 -6.86
N ALA A 17 -12.60 -23.36 -7.23
CA ALA A 17 -11.40 -22.57 -6.98
C ALA A 17 -11.54 -21.30 -7.81
N GLY A 18 -12.47 -20.42 -7.41
CA GLY A 18 -12.40 -19.02 -7.80
C GLY A 18 -11.02 -18.57 -7.35
N ALA A 19 -10.22 -18.03 -8.28
CA ALA A 19 -8.91 -17.49 -7.96
C ALA A 19 -9.10 -16.54 -6.78
N GLN A 20 -8.69 -16.98 -5.58
CA GLN A 20 -8.75 -16.15 -4.40
C GLN A 20 -7.85 -14.98 -4.70
N VAL A 21 -8.44 -13.78 -4.84
CA VAL A 21 -7.67 -12.58 -5.12
C VAL A 21 -6.66 -12.45 -3.99
N ASN A 22 -5.38 -12.45 -4.36
CA ASN A 22 -4.31 -12.42 -3.39
C ASN A 22 -4.31 -11.04 -2.70
N GLU A 23 -4.74 -11.01 -1.44
CA GLU A 23 -4.79 -9.77 -0.66
C GLU A 23 -3.42 -9.09 -0.59
N GLU A 24 -2.34 -9.87 -0.53
CA GLU A 24 -0.98 -9.35 -0.55
C GLU A 24 -0.69 -8.57 -1.85
N ASP A 25 -1.13 -9.09 -3.00
CA ASP A 25 -0.93 -8.41 -4.29
C ASP A 25 -1.78 -7.14 -4.40
N LEU A 26 -3.02 -7.15 -3.89
CA LEU A 26 -3.85 -5.95 -3.81
C LEU A 26 -3.20 -4.87 -2.94
N ILE A 27 -2.69 -5.25 -1.76
CA ILE A 27 -2.01 -4.34 -0.84
C ILE A 27 -0.73 -3.78 -1.48
N LYS A 28 0.09 -4.63 -2.10
CA LYS A 28 1.29 -4.20 -2.83
C LYS A 28 0.94 -3.23 -3.94
N ASN A 29 -0.14 -3.46 -4.68
CA ASN A 29 -0.59 -2.55 -5.73
C ASN A 29 -1.02 -1.19 -5.18
N VAL A 30 -1.76 -1.15 -4.07
CA VAL A 30 -2.14 0.11 -3.41
C VAL A 30 -0.90 0.86 -2.92
N VAL A 31 0.02 0.18 -2.24
CA VAL A 31 1.27 0.79 -1.76
C VAL A 31 2.15 1.25 -2.92
N ASN A 32 2.27 0.47 -3.98
CA ASN A 32 3.06 0.86 -5.14
C ASN A 32 2.48 2.11 -5.82
N ASN A 33 1.19 2.10 -6.14
CA ASN A 33 0.56 3.17 -6.92
C ASN A 33 0.44 4.47 -6.12
N ALA A 34 -0.09 4.40 -4.90
CA ALA A 34 -0.35 5.60 -4.12
C ALA A 34 0.91 6.11 -3.40
N TYR A 35 1.74 5.20 -2.86
CA TYR A 35 2.87 5.59 -2.02
C TYR A 35 4.20 5.65 -2.80
N VAL A 36 4.58 4.62 -3.53
CA VAL A 36 5.87 4.63 -4.25
C VAL A 36 5.79 5.56 -5.46
N GLU A 37 4.84 5.32 -6.36
CA GLU A 37 4.68 6.12 -7.56
C GLU A 37 4.07 7.49 -7.27
N GLY A 38 2.97 7.53 -6.54
CA GLY A 38 2.30 8.78 -6.17
C GLY A 38 3.18 9.68 -5.31
N ILE A 39 3.49 9.26 -4.09
CA ILE A 39 4.19 10.11 -3.13
C ILE A 39 5.70 10.22 -3.42
N GLN A 40 6.43 9.10 -3.51
CA GLN A 40 7.89 9.15 -3.61
C GLN A 40 8.38 9.62 -4.98
N ASN A 41 7.67 9.22 -6.05
CA ASN A 41 8.00 9.58 -7.43
C ASN A 41 7.18 10.76 -7.97
N SER A 42 6.42 11.45 -7.11
CA SER A 42 5.61 12.62 -7.48
C SER A 42 4.63 12.33 -8.63
N GLY A 43 4.00 11.16 -8.61
CA GLY A 43 3.02 10.70 -9.60
C GLY A 43 1.64 11.36 -9.48
N SER A 44 0.59 10.59 -9.77
CA SER A 44 -0.79 11.08 -9.79
C SER A 44 -1.32 11.44 -8.40
N ILE A 45 -1.85 12.66 -8.25
CA ILE A 45 -2.55 13.09 -7.02
C ILE A 45 -3.85 12.29 -6.82
N GLU A 46 -4.50 11.89 -7.91
CA GLU A 46 -5.70 11.06 -7.86
C GLU A 46 -5.39 9.69 -7.26
N ASP A 47 -4.29 9.06 -7.67
CA ASP A 47 -3.88 7.75 -7.14
C ASP A 47 -3.48 7.84 -5.67
N ILE A 48 -2.84 8.94 -5.26
CA ILE A 48 -2.58 9.23 -3.84
C ILE A 48 -3.90 9.27 -3.07
N ARG A 49 -4.88 10.07 -3.50
CA ARG A 49 -6.16 10.22 -2.78
C ARG A 49 -6.98 8.93 -2.75
N LYS A 50 -6.90 8.09 -3.79
CA LYS A 50 -7.53 6.76 -3.81
C LYS A 50 -6.88 5.83 -2.78
N GLY A 51 -5.55 5.78 -2.74
CA GLY A 51 -4.83 4.84 -1.88
C GLY A 51 -4.69 5.25 -0.42
N PHE A 52 -4.77 6.54 -0.08
CA PHE A 52 -4.71 7.01 1.30
C PHE A 52 -6.09 7.33 1.85
N HIS A 53 -6.38 6.92 3.09
CA HIS A 53 -7.59 7.36 3.78
C HIS A 53 -7.47 8.84 4.21
N PRO A 54 -8.55 9.65 4.20
CA PRO A 54 -8.46 11.08 4.54
C PRO A 54 -7.99 11.35 5.96
N SER A 55 -8.19 10.40 6.88
CA SER A 55 -7.69 10.50 8.27
C SER A 55 -6.20 10.15 8.43
N PHE A 56 -5.50 9.81 7.34
CA PHE A 56 -4.10 9.41 7.38
C PHE A 56 -3.24 10.49 8.04
N ASN A 57 -2.41 10.05 8.98
CA ASN A 57 -1.35 10.86 9.56
C ASN A 57 -0.06 10.04 9.65
N MET A 58 1.01 10.53 9.05
CA MET A 58 2.35 9.98 9.28
C MET A 58 2.88 10.54 10.60
N LEU A 59 3.14 9.65 11.56
CA LEU A 59 3.68 10.02 12.86
C LEU A 59 5.21 10.10 12.76
N ARG A 60 5.74 11.31 12.59
CA ARG A 60 7.18 11.55 12.40
C ARG A 60 7.88 11.66 13.75
N PHE A 61 8.84 10.78 14.00
CA PHE A 61 9.75 10.90 15.13
C PHE A 61 10.86 11.91 14.83
N MET A 62 10.91 13.01 15.58
CA MET A 62 11.89 14.09 15.42
C MET A 62 12.23 14.66 16.78
N GLU A 63 13.53 14.80 17.11
CA GLU A 63 13.99 15.45 18.34
C GLU A 63 13.34 14.90 19.63
N ASN A 64 13.14 13.57 19.68
CA ASN A 64 12.45 12.88 20.78
C ASN A 64 10.96 13.26 20.97
N ASP A 65 10.33 13.75 19.91
CA ASP A 65 8.91 14.09 19.83
C ASP A 65 8.24 13.40 18.62
N VAL A 66 6.91 13.32 18.63
CA VAL A 66 6.10 12.76 17.55
C VAL A 66 5.20 13.85 16.97
N LYS A 67 5.46 14.22 15.72
CA LYS A 67 4.66 15.25 15.01
C LYS A 67 3.85 14.61 13.89
N PRO A 68 2.53 14.89 13.81
CA PRO A 68 1.72 14.41 12.71
C PRO A 68 2.16 15.07 11.39
N TYR A 69 1.78 14.41 10.30
CA TYR A 69 1.89 14.95 8.94
C TYR A 69 0.75 14.37 8.12
N ALA A 70 -0.25 15.20 7.86
CA ALA A 70 -1.46 14.80 7.17
C ALA A 70 -1.19 14.54 5.68
N ILE A 71 -2.06 13.73 5.05
CA ILE A 71 -1.90 13.42 3.62
C ILE A 71 -2.00 14.67 2.73
N GLU A 72 -2.89 15.61 3.04
CA GLU A 72 -3.06 16.84 2.24
C GLU A 72 -1.85 17.77 2.36
N GLU A 73 -1.17 17.81 3.52
CA GLU A 73 0.12 18.50 3.65
C GLU A 73 1.19 17.88 2.74
N TRP A 74 1.19 16.54 2.62
CA TRP A 74 2.10 15.85 1.72
C TRP A 74 1.80 16.12 0.24
N ILE A 75 0.51 16.10 -0.13
CA ILE A 75 0.04 16.44 -1.48
C ILE A 75 0.47 17.87 -1.85
N ALA A 76 0.24 18.84 -0.96
CA ALA A 76 0.64 20.24 -1.19
C ALA A 76 2.16 20.38 -1.41
N ALA A 77 2.98 19.63 -0.65
CA ALA A 77 4.42 19.61 -0.84
C ALA A 77 4.84 19.02 -2.20
N ILE A 78 4.11 18.02 -2.71
CA ILE A 78 4.34 17.42 -4.03
C ILE A 78 3.97 18.41 -5.14
N GLU A 79 2.81 19.05 -5.05
CA GLU A 79 2.33 20.04 -6.02
C GLU A 79 3.30 21.22 -6.11
N LYS A 80 3.76 21.74 -4.96
CA LYS A 80 4.78 22.78 -4.90
C LYS A 80 6.07 22.36 -5.62
N ARG A 81 6.59 21.15 -5.33
CA ARG A 81 7.79 20.62 -5.99
C ARG A 81 7.61 20.49 -7.50
N LYS A 82 6.43 20.11 -7.99
CA LYS A 82 6.12 20.04 -9.42
C LYS A 82 6.14 21.42 -10.07
N ALA A 83 5.56 22.42 -9.41
CA ALA A 83 5.54 23.79 -9.91
C ALA A 83 6.94 24.42 -9.97
N GLU A 84 7.84 24.03 -9.06
CA GLU A 84 9.23 24.50 -8.98
C GLU A 84 10.21 23.67 -9.84
N ALA A 85 9.75 22.58 -10.46
CA ALA A 85 10.61 21.68 -11.23
C ALA A 85 11.10 22.34 -12.53
N LYS A 86 12.40 22.19 -12.81
CA LYS A 86 12.97 22.67 -14.09
C LYS A 86 12.52 21.76 -15.23
N PRO A 87 12.16 22.30 -16.41
CA PRO A 87 11.66 21.53 -17.56
C PRO A 87 12.55 20.34 -17.94
N ASP A 88 13.87 20.49 -17.84
CA ASP A 88 14.85 19.46 -18.25
C ASP A 88 15.37 18.60 -17.08
N SER A 89 14.85 18.79 -15.87
CA SER A 89 15.30 17.98 -14.73
C SER A 89 14.72 16.57 -14.82
N LYS A 90 15.60 15.56 -14.93
CA LYS A 90 15.21 14.16 -14.73
C LYS A 90 15.14 13.89 -13.22
N PRO A 91 13.96 13.66 -12.64
CA PRO A 91 13.88 13.34 -11.22
C PRO A 91 14.53 11.98 -10.95
N ILE A 92 15.36 11.92 -9.91
CA ILE A 92 15.85 10.65 -9.38
C ILE A 92 14.64 9.87 -8.85
N ARG A 93 14.43 8.67 -9.41
CA ARG A 93 13.34 7.79 -9.00
C ARG A 93 13.68 7.08 -7.70
N THR A 94 12.63 6.79 -6.95
CA THR A 94 12.64 5.95 -5.77
C THR A 94 12.10 4.58 -6.15
N GLU A 95 12.84 3.54 -5.78
CA GLU A 95 12.46 2.14 -5.94
C GLU A 95 12.05 1.56 -4.59
N ALA A 96 11.08 0.65 -4.57
CA ALA A 96 10.62 -0.02 -3.37
C ALA A 96 10.92 -1.51 -3.40
N LYS A 97 11.45 -2.02 -2.29
CA LYS A 97 11.60 -3.47 -2.04
C LYS A 97 10.66 -3.86 -0.91
N PHE A 98 9.60 -4.60 -1.24
CA PHE A 98 8.68 -5.17 -0.26
C PHE A 98 9.39 -6.30 0.48
N LEU A 99 9.47 -6.20 1.81
CA LEU A 99 10.12 -7.20 2.66
C LEU A 99 9.12 -8.13 3.33
N TYR A 100 7.96 -7.60 3.71
CA TYR A 100 6.94 -8.33 4.46
C TYR A 100 5.58 -7.68 4.25
N VAL A 101 4.57 -8.51 4.09
CA VAL A 101 3.15 -8.12 4.08
C VAL A 101 2.43 -9.09 4.99
N ASP A 102 1.71 -8.57 5.98
CA ASP A 102 0.86 -9.36 6.87
C ASP A 102 -0.58 -8.92 6.73
N VAL A 103 -1.50 -9.88 6.74
CA VAL A 103 -2.93 -9.63 6.59
C VAL A 103 -3.69 -10.43 7.63
N THR A 104 -4.48 -9.76 8.45
CA THR A 104 -5.40 -10.36 9.41
C THR A 104 -6.78 -9.74 9.24
N GLY A 105 -7.70 -10.47 8.62
CA GLY A 105 -9.06 -10.00 8.34
C GLY A 105 -9.05 -8.73 7.47
N THR A 106 -9.47 -7.60 8.03
CA THR A 106 -9.50 -6.30 7.35
C THR A 106 -8.29 -5.42 7.63
N ALA A 107 -7.33 -5.87 8.45
CA ALA A 107 -6.13 -5.12 8.80
C ALA A 107 -4.89 -5.70 8.10
N ALA A 108 -3.96 -4.82 7.71
CA ALA A 108 -2.68 -5.24 7.14
C ALA A 108 -1.53 -4.31 7.54
N THR A 109 -0.32 -4.87 7.55
CA THR A 109 0.92 -4.11 7.66
C THR A 109 1.90 -4.50 6.56
N VAL A 110 2.63 -3.51 6.05
CA VAL A 110 3.68 -3.68 5.04
C VAL A 110 4.98 -3.13 5.58
N LYS A 111 6.04 -3.94 5.50
CA LYS A 111 7.42 -3.47 5.66
C LYS A 111 8.08 -3.39 4.29
N LEU A 112 8.64 -2.25 3.95
CA LEU A 112 9.39 -2.06 2.71
C LEU A 112 10.63 -1.19 2.91
N GLU A 113 11.58 -1.32 1.99
CA GLU A 113 12.76 -0.46 1.89
C GLU A 113 12.63 0.43 0.66
N LEU A 114 13.05 1.69 0.79
CA LEU A 114 13.11 2.64 -0.32
C LEU A 114 14.55 2.91 -0.74
N TYR A 115 14.81 2.87 -2.03
CA TYR A 115 16.12 3.06 -2.63
C TYR A 115 16.12 4.22 -3.62
N ARG A 116 17.19 5.01 -3.63
CA ARG A 116 17.46 6.03 -4.64
C ARG A 116 18.90 5.83 -5.11
N GLU A 117 19.08 5.66 -6.42
CA GLU A 117 20.40 5.40 -7.03
C GLU A 117 21.14 4.24 -6.35
N GLY A 118 20.42 3.16 -6.01
CA GLY A 118 20.95 2.00 -5.31
C GLY A 118 21.23 2.20 -3.81
N LYS A 119 21.14 3.43 -3.27
CA LYS A 119 21.30 3.71 -1.84
C LYS A 119 19.96 3.54 -1.11
N LYS A 120 19.96 2.74 -0.04
CA LYS A 120 18.81 2.63 0.87
C LYS A 120 18.60 3.94 1.63
N THR A 121 17.41 4.52 1.52
CA THR A 121 17.05 5.81 2.12
C THR A 121 16.08 5.66 3.29
N PHE A 122 15.12 4.73 3.20
CA PHE A 122 14.15 4.49 4.26
C PHE A 122 13.85 3.00 4.45
N THR A 123 13.49 2.64 5.69
CA THR A 123 12.67 1.45 5.97
C THR A 123 11.36 1.93 6.54
N ASP A 124 10.26 1.56 5.89
CA ASP A 124 8.93 2.02 6.21
C ASP A 124 8.06 0.88 6.75
N TYR A 125 7.18 1.23 7.69
CA TYR A 125 6.09 0.39 8.16
C TYR A 125 4.77 1.09 7.83
N ILE A 126 3.98 0.50 6.94
CA ILE A 126 2.74 1.07 6.43
C ILE A 126 1.58 0.22 6.93
N VAL A 127 0.57 0.87 7.50
CA VAL A 127 -0.63 0.20 8.02
C VAL A 127 -1.81 0.52 7.11
N LEU A 128 -2.59 -0.51 6.78
CA LEU A 128 -3.76 -0.41 5.92
C LEU A 128 -4.99 -1.04 6.57
N TYR A 129 -6.17 -0.53 6.19
CA TYR A 129 -7.45 -1.20 6.40
C TYR A 129 -8.14 -1.49 5.06
N LYS A 130 -8.92 -2.58 5.01
CA LYS A 130 -9.80 -2.93 3.90
C LYS A 130 -11.18 -2.34 4.14
N PHE A 131 -11.56 -1.40 3.28
CA PHE A 131 -12.88 -0.80 3.22
C PHE A 131 -13.72 -1.52 2.15
N THR A 132 -15.00 -1.15 2.05
CA THR A 132 -15.92 -1.70 1.03
C THR A 132 -15.41 -1.49 -0.40
N GLU A 133 -14.71 -0.38 -0.63
CA GLU A 133 -14.12 0.01 -1.90
C GLU A 133 -12.70 -0.52 -2.13
N GLY A 134 -12.08 -1.16 -1.12
CA GLY A 134 -10.74 -1.73 -1.20
C GLY A 134 -9.79 -1.29 -0.09
N TRP A 135 -8.51 -1.63 -0.23
CA TRP A 135 -7.47 -1.31 0.75
C TRP A 135 -7.07 0.17 0.69
N ARG A 136 -6.89 0.78 1.86
CA ARG A 136 -6.37 2.15 1.98
C ARG A 136 -5.33 2.25 3.09
N ILE A 137 -4.30 3.05 2.84
CA ILE A 137 -3.24 3.39 3.78
C ILE A 137 -3.81 4.35 4.83
N VAL A 138 -3.66 4.00 6.10
CA VAL A 138 -4.22 4.76 7.23
C VAL A 138 -3.16 5.34 8.17
N SER A 139 -1.95 4.77 8.20
CA SER A 139 -0.83 5.31 8.96
C SER A 139 0.52 4.79 8.43
N LYS A 140 1.59 5.45 8.87
CA LYS A 140 2.97 5.08 8.55
C LYS A 140 3.93 5.53 9.65
N THR A 141 4.93 4.69 9.93
CA THR A 141 6.18 5.09 10.60
C THR A 141 7.38 4.72 9.72
N TYR A 142 8.56 5.26 10.02
CA TYR A 142 9.76 5.01 9.23
C TYR A 142 11.04 5.16 10.04
N TYR A 143 12.11 4.57 9.50
CA TYR A 143 13.49 4.89 9.84
C TYR A 143 14.17 5.47 8.61
N ARG A 144 14.84 6.63 8.78
CA ARG A 144 15.66 7.26 7.73
C ARG A 144 17.09 6.75 7.89
N HIS A 145 17.61 6.11 6.84
CA HIS A 145 18.99 5.64 6.82
C HIS A 145 19.98 6.79 6.55
N PRO A 146 21.21 6.73 7.07
CA PRO A 146 22.26 7.73 6.84
C PRO A 146 22.70 7.79 5.37
#